data_AF-A0A973HWC0-F1
#
_entry.id   AF-A0A973HWC0-F1
#
_cell.length_a   1.000
_cell.length_b   1.000
_cell.length_c   1.000
_cell.angle_alpha   90.00
_cell.angle_beta   90.00
_cell.angle_gamma   90.00
#
_symmetry.space_group_name_H-M   'P 1'
#
loop_
_entity.id
_entity.type
_entity.pdbx_description
1 polymer ?
#
loop_
_entity_poly.entity_id
_entity_poly.type
_entity_poly.pdbx_seq_one_letter_code
_entity_poly.pdbx_strand_id
1 'polypeptide(L)' 'MTVDTFKKILRKKPDSPVILHDLHQDPAEQRNLADSHLDVTTDLLERMNRIRYQEGPNRNIPAEE' A
#
# COMPACT_ATOMS: atom_id res chain seq x y z
N MET A 1 16.76 22.39 -11.92
CA MET A 1 16.06 22.02 -10.67
C MET A 1 15.15 20.84 -11.01
N THR A 2 15.64 19.62 -10.81
CA THR A 2 14.84 18.41 -10.96
C THR A 2 13.90 18.32 -9.77
N VAL A 3 12.60 18.46 -10.02
CA VAL A 3 11.58 18.11 -9.04
C VAL A 3 11.65 16.60 -8.86
N ASP A 4 12.33 16.15 -7.79
CA ASP A 4 12.19 14.80 -7.29
C ASP A 4 10.71 14.59 -7.03
N THR A 5 10.08 13.89 -7.97
CA THR A 5 8.70 13.47 -7.85
C THR A 5 8.73 12.38 -6.80
N PHE A 6 8.68 12.76 -5.53
CA PHE A 6 8.28 11.86 -4.47
C PHE A 6 6.97 11.25 -4.95
N LYS A 7 7.01 9.98 -5.39
CA LYS A 7 5.84 9.22 -5.76
C LYS A 7 4.98 9.13 -4.51
N LYS A 8 4.05 10.08 -4.37
CA LYS A 8 3.15 10.15 -3.23
C LYS A 8 2.31 8.87 -3.29
N ILE A 9 2.52 7.98 -2.32
CA ILE A 9 1.77 6.74 -2.21
C ILE A 9 0.29 7.11 -1.97
N LEU A 10 -0.58 6.78 -2.93
CA LEU A 10 -2.00 7.15 -2.89
C LEU A 10 -2.83 6.05 -2.23
N ARG A 11 -3.01 6.17 -0.91
CA ARG A 11 -3.87 5.26 -0.13
C ARG A 11 -5.31 5.77 -0.11
N LYS A 12 -6.28 4.85 -0.06
CA LYS A 12 -7.72 5.21 0.06
C LYS A 12 -8.00 6.00 1.34
N LYS A 13 -7.23 5.71 2.39
CA LYS A 13 -7.14 6.49 3.64
C LYS A 13 -5.65 6.74 3.93
N PRO A 14 -5.12 7.94 3.64
CA PRO A 14 -3.70 8.23 3.81
C PRO A 14 -3.27 8.17 5.29
N ASP A 15 -4.19 8.49 6.21
CA ASP A 15 -3.90 8.58 7.65
C ASP A 15 -3.99 7.24 8.39
N SER A 16 -4.47 6.16 7.74
CA SER A 16 -4.50 4.85 8.39
C SER A 16 -3.07 4.36 8.62
N PRO A 17 -2.74 3.71 9.74
CA PRO A 17 -1.39 3.13 9.91
C PRO A 17 -1.13 2.06 8.85
N VAL A 18 0.14 1.85 8.51
CA VAL A 18 0.56 0.69 7.71
C VAL A 18 1.07 -0.35 8.69
N ILE A 19 0.67 -1.59 8.48
CA ILE A 19 1.03 -2.71 9.34
C ILE A 19 1.60 -3.79 8.44
N LEU A 20 2.74 -4.35 8.84
CA LEU A 20 3.43 -5.42 8.13
C LEU A 20 3.61 -6.61 9.08
N HIS A 21 3.16 -7.78 8.66
CA HIS A 21 3.33 -9.04 9.38
C HIS A 21 4.09 -10.05 8.52
N ASP A 22 4.95 -10.84 9.15
CA ASP A 22 5.54 -12.02 8.52
C ASP A 22 4.68 -13.24 8.89
N LEU A 23 3.77 -13.64 8.00
CA LEU A 23 2.84 -14.75 8.25
C LEU A 23 3.53 -16.11 8.41
N HIS A 24 4.79 -16.25 7.97
CA HIS A 24 5.53 -17.50 8.16
C HIS A 24 6.00 -17.66 9.61
N GLN A 25 6.39 -16.55 10.25
CA GLN A 25 6.87 -16.54 11.64
C GLN A 25 5.80 -16.11 12.64
N ASP A 26 4.81 -15.34 12.20
CA ASP A 26 3.73 -14.74 12.98
C ASP A 26 2.38 -14.87 12.24
N PRO A 27 1.85 -16.09 12.12
CA PRO A 27 0.56 -16.34 11.45
C PRO A 27 -0.63 -15.74 12.21
N ALA A 28 -0.45 -15.34 13.47
CA ALA A 28 -1.47 -14.71 14.29
C ALA A 28 -1.43 -13.17 14.22
N GLU A 29 -0.56 -12.59 13.40
CA GLU A 29 -0.45 -11.14 13.16
C GLU A 29 -0.26 -10.32 14.45
N GLN A 30 0.50 -10.87 15.41
CA GLN A 30 0.70 -10.25 16.73
C GLN A 30 1.76 -9.14 16.70
N ARG A 31 2.72 -9.20 15.77
CA ARG A 31 3.88 -8.32 15.70
C ARG A 31 3.86 -7.48 14.44
N ASN A 32 3.71 -6.16 14.61
CA ASN A 32 3.91 -5.21 13.53
C ASN A 32 5.41 -5.00 13.24
N LEU A 33 5.80 -5.16 11.99
CA LEU A 33 7.16 -4.99 11.48
C LEU A 33 7.34 -3.70 10.66
N ALA A 34 6.28 -2.93 10.41
CA ALA A 34 6.29 -1.80 9.48
C ALA A 34 7.36 -0.75 9.80
N ASP A 35 7.55 -0.43 11.09
CA ASP A 35 8.53 0.58 11.52
C ASP A 35 9.99 0.08 11.39
N SER A 36 10.20 -1.24 11.43
CA SER A 36 11.52 -1.88 11.34
C SER A 36 11.92 -2.27 9.91
N HIS A 37 10.97 -2.30 8.98
CA HIS A 37 11.13 -2.72 7.58
C HIS A 37 10.44 -1.71 6.64
N LEU A 38 10.86 -0.45 6.73
CA LEU A 38 10.25 0.67 6.02
C LEU A 38 10.39 0.56 4.49
N ASP A 39 11.50 -0.03 4.03
CA ASP A 39 11.80 -0.33 2.63
C ASP A 39 10.80 -1.32 2.04
N VAL A 40 10.55 -2.44 2.72
CA VAL A 40 9.57 -3.46 2.33
C VAL A 40 8.16 -2.87 2.32
N THR A 41 7.84 -2.09 3.35
CA THR A 41 6.54 -1.44 3.48
C THR A 41 6.29 -0.47 2.32
N THR A 42 7.31 0.30 1.92
CA THR A 42 7.25 1.24 0.80
C THR A 42 7.10 0.52 -0.54
N ASP A 43 7.90 -0.52 -0.80
CA ASP A 43 7.80 -1.31 -2.04
C ASP A 43 6.40 -1.92 -2.22
N LEU A 44 5.85 -2.55 -1.18
CA LEU A 44 4.53 -3.15 -1.22
C LEU A 44 3.44 -2.12 -1.51
N LEU A 45 3.52 -0.94 -0.90
CA LEU A 45 2.58 0.15 -1.14
C LEU A 45 2.69 0.71 -2.56
N GLU A 46 3.90 0.85 -3.10
CA GLU A 46 4.10 1.28 -4.49
C GLU A 46 3.53 0.26 -5.48
N ARG A 47 3.76 -1.04 -5.24
CA ARG A 47 3.21 -2.14 -6.05
C ARG A 47 1.70 -2.18 -5.99
N MET A 48 1.11 -2.02 -4.81
CA MET A 48 -0.35 -1.94 -4.63
C MET A 48 -0.95 -0.78 -5.42
N ASN A 49 -0.32 0.40 -5.37
CA ASN A 49 -0.77 1.55 -6.16
C ASN A 49 -0.65 1.29 -7.65
N ARG A 50 0.47 0.70 -8.09
CA ARG A 50 0.66 0.35 -9.49
C ARG A 50 -0.46 -0.57 -9.99
N ILE A 51 -0.84 -1.59 -9.22
CA ILE A 51 -1.96 -2.48 -9.57
C ILE A 51 -3.26 -1.69 -9.66
N ARG A 52 -3.60 -0.92 -8.61
CA ARG A 52 -4.83 -0.12 -8.54
C ARG A 52 -5.00 0.87 -9.69
N TYR A 53 -3.91 1.47 -10.17
CA TYR A 53 -3.95 2.52 -11.21
C TYR A 53 -3.58 2.01 -12.61
N GLN A 54 -3.06 0.79 -12.75
CA GLN A 54 -2.87 0.12 -14.06
C GLN A 54 -4.10 -0.68 -14.47
N GLU A 55 -4.87 -1.19 -13.52
CA GLU A 55 -6.22 -1.68 -13.79
C GLU A 55 -7.13 -0.46 -13.99
N GLY A 56 -7.52 -0.20 -15.25
CA GLY A 56 -8.53 0.80 -15.57
C GLY A 56 -9.83 0.60 -14.75
N PRO A 57 -10.75 1.58 -14.73
CA PRO A 57 -11.95 1.52 -13.90
C PRO A 57 -12.64 0.16 -14.07
N ASN A 58 -12.76 -0.56 -12.96
CA ASN A 58 -13.38 -1.88 -12.94
C ASN A 58 -14.83 -1.72 -13.40
N ARG A 59 -15.11 -2.11 -14.66
CA ARG A 59 -16.41 -1.97 -15.34
C ARG A 59 -17.55 -2.72 -14.63
N ASN A 60 -17.25 -3.50 -13.59
CA ASN A 60 -18.20 -4.32 -12.85
C ASN A 60 -18.56 -3.77 -11.46
N ILE A 61 -18.08 -2.57 -11.09
CA ILE A 61 -18.56 -1.90 -9.87
C ILE A 61 -19.75 -1.04 -10.28
N PRO A 62 -20.99 -1.36 -9.88
CA PRO A 62 -22.11 -0.45 -10.08
C PRO A 62 -21.80 0.85 -9.35
N ALA A 63 -21.98 1.99 -10.04
CA ALA A 63 -21.83 3.28 -9.42
C ALA A 63 -22.79 3.34 -8.22
N GLU A 64 -22.27 3.58 -7.02
CA GLU A 64 -23.10 3.91 -5.86
C GLU A 64 -23.82 5.23 -6.20
N GLU A 65 -25.15 5.19 -6.25
CA GLU A 65 -26.06 6.35 -6.36
C GLU A 65 -26.01 7.23 -5.09
#